data_AF-A0A1E4EY57-F1
#
_entry.id   AF-A0A1E4EY57-F1
#
_cell.length_a   1.000
_cell.length_b   1.000
_cell.length_c   1.000
_cell.angle_alpha   90.00
_cell.angle_beta   90.00
_cell.angle_gamma   90.00
#
_symmetry.space_group_name_H-M   'P 1'
#
loop_
_entity.id
_entity.type
_entity.pdbx_description
1 polymer ?
#
loop_
_entity_poly.entity_id
_entity_poly.type
_entity_poly.pdbx_seq_one_letter_code
_entity_poly.pdbx_strand_id
1 'polypeptide(L)'
;MELDAFLADLRAEGELVDSGQFEMDAVVALQKLEGFQYAEPTTYFYPLLAACVGLGASSLAVAADKKKICLHYSGPEISQEILERLFAYAFSKFQPGLRHLALGVLGATRTPHTQIEILAGAVRATFVDHKFKALPLQSERDGLRVEVHRQGWAARLLGLGPPLEQPTPAQLQLLLRYCPCPVSWNGTIVSGSQWPPAAWSRSLAHRRGLYEVPQAPDSRTSPGEFSAWLALDVAEAALHWVVDGMNFAEDPVKVGFPHARVVLVGPWKLDISYRRLVRDEAHEAALEVVRRELESMVLERKFRLRLVDSHLNIQTHLVTRLTLREEQDSIERLYQNLMADLENAYLEELEVPKHGLLLAACRHFRENYAADQNFELWFRASTLLTRAPQAEQYCTSWEQARQLAQDVYGTMPGEYRRFLVRCWAWWGCCGPAEDNPNWCQEVLDLLPREGDDPIVERETTDKLLGRCLEPLHALEPQAILDFAQAGRSFVPLNYLHIHAHFDDGIRQAENRQAAERYRGGERGSR
;
A
#
# COMPACT_ATOMS: atom_id res chain seq x y z
N MET A 1 19.19 5.40 33.17
CA MET A 1 20.04 6.62 33.15
C MET A 1 21.47 6.35 33.60
N GLU A 2 21.76 5.54 34.62
CA GLU A 2 23.16 5.27 35.03
C GLU A 2 24.02 4.54 33.97
N LEU A 3 23.41 3.63 33.18
CA LEU A 3 24.14 2.90 32.13
C LEU A 3 24.60 3.83 30.98
N ASP A 4 23.78 4.78 30.57
CA ASP A 4 24.11 5.69 29.47
C ASP A 4 25.24 6.65 29.86
N ALA A 5 25.26 7.11 31.11
CA ALA A 5 26.35 7.91 31.66
C ALA A 5 27.65 7.09 31.72
N PHE A 6 27.60 5.86 32.24
CA PHE A 6 28.76 4.97 32.28
C PHE A 6 29.31 4.65 30.88
N LEU A 7 28.44 4.40 29.89
CA LEU A 7 28.86 4.18 28.51
C LEU A 7 29.40 5.45 27.83
N ALA A 8 28.91 6.63 28.22
CA ALA A 8 29.44 7.90 27.74
C ALA A 8 30.86 8.15 28.28
N ASP A 9 31.09 7.86 29.56
CA ASP A 9 32.41 7.98 30.20
C ASP A 9 33.43 7.02 29.56
N LEU A 10 33.06 5.74 29.36
CA LEU A 10 33.92 4.78 28.66
C LEU A 10 34.23 5.17 27.21
N ARG A 11 33.28 5.82 26.51
CA ARG A 11 33.52 6.35 25.16
C ARG A 11 34.42 7.59 25.17
N ALA A 12 34.31 8.42 26.20
CA ALA A 12 35.16 9.61 26.37
C ALA A 12 36.60 9.23 26.74
N GLU A 13 36.79 8.12 27.46
CA GLU A 13 38.11 7.55 27.79
C GLU A 13 38.76 6.80 26.61
N GLY A 14 37.96 6.33 25.64
CA GLY A 14 38.45 5.63 24.46
C GLY A 14 39.00 6.58 23.39
N GLU A 15 40.32 6.63 23.22
CA GLU A 15 40.96 7.32 22.09
C GLU A 15 40.85 6.45 20.82
N LEU A 16 40.33 7.01 19.73
CA LEU A 16 40.33 6.35 18.42
C LEU A 16 41.78 6.31 17.90
N VAL A 17 42.45 5.17 18.14
CA VAL A 17 43.86 4.97 17.75
C VAL A 17 44.03 4.90 16.23
N ASP A 18 43.10 4.22 15.56
CA ASP A 18 43.13 4.05 14.11
C ASP A 18 41.73 3.77 13.56
N SER A 19 41.48 4.16 12.32
CA SER A 19 40.28 3.82 11.57
C SER A 19 40.69 3.28 10.20
N GLY A 20 40.20 2.09 9.86
CA GLY A 20 40.46 1.46 8.57
C GLY A 20 39.24 0.71 8.05
N GLN A 21 39.29 0.31 6.79
CA GLN A 21 38.35 -0.65 6.24
C GLN A 21 38.95 -2.05 6.34
N PHE A 22 38.16 -3.02 6.80
CA PHE A 22 38.57 -4.42 6.75
C PHE A 22 38.67 -4.84 5.28
N GLU A 23 39.89 -4.85 4.75
CA GLU A 23 40.17 -5.45 3.46
C GLU A 23 40.25 -6.97 3.63
N MET A 24 39.62 -7.68 2.71
CA MET A 24 39.68 -9.13 2.67
C MET A 24 40.60 -9.54 1.55
N ASP A 25 41.73 -10.16 1.90
CA ASP A 25 42.59 -10.82 0.92
C ASP A 25 41.80 -11.97 0.28
N ALA A 26 41.43 -11.80 -0.99
CA ALA A 26 40.62 -12.76 -1.74
C ALA A 26 41.32 -14.12 -1.85
N VAL A 27 42.65 -14.17 -1.87
CA VAL A 27 43.42 -15.42 -1.93
C VAL A 27 43.29 -16.18 -0.62
N VAL A 28 43.48 -15.49 0.51
CA VAL A 28 43.32 -16.10 1.84
C VAL A 28 41.86 -16.52 2.08
N ALA A 29 40.91 -15.71 1.64
CA ALA A 29 39.49 -16.03 1.73
C ALA A 29 39.13 -17.28 0.91
N LEU A 30 39.69 -17.40 -0.31
CA LEU A 30 39.58 -18.58 -1.14
C LEU A 30 40.18 -19.82 -0.48
N GLN A 31 41.38 -19.69 0.10
CA GLN A 31 42.04 -20.76 0.86
C GLN A 31 41.16 -21.23 2.03
N LYS A 32 40.55 -20.31 2.77
CA LYS A 32 39.60 -20.65 3.85
C LYS A 32 38.35 -21.35 3.32
N LEU A 33 37.89 -20.95 2.14
CA LEU A 33 36.78 -21.58 1.44
C LEU A 33 37.15 -22.93 0.80
N GLU A 34 38.42 -23.35 0.80
CA GLU A 34 38.79 -24.66 0.27
C GLU A 34 38.16 -25.82 1.06
N GLY A 35 37.94 -25.62 2.36
CA GLY A 35 37.23 -26.57 3.21
C GLY A 35 35.71 -26.47 3.17
N PHE A 36 35.16 -25.46 2.47
CA PHE A 36 33.72 -25.24 2.44
C PHE A 36 33.04 -26.31 1.58
N GLN A 37 32.08 -27.01 2.19
CA GLN A 37 31.18 -27.93 1.51
C GLN A 37 29.75 -27.64 1.97
N TYR A 38 28.82 -27.66 1.02
CA TYR A 38 27.41 -27.66 1.39
C TYR A 38 27.06 -28.97 2.10
N ALA A 39 26.09 -28.91 3.01
CA ALA A 39 25.65 -30.10 3.75
C ALA A 39 25.06 -31.20 2.85
N GLU A 40 24.53 -30.85 1.68
CA GLU A 40 24.12 -31.82 0.64
C GLU A 40 24.87 -31.49 -0.65
N PRO A 41 25.41 -32.50 -1.36
CA PRO A 41 26.15 -32.30 -2.60
C PRO A 41 25.34 -31.61 -3.70
N THR A 42 24.01 -31.67 -3.70
CA THR A 42 23.14 -31.00 -4.68
C THR A 42 22.97 -29.50 -4.45
N THR A 43 23.29 -29.00 -3.25
CA THR A 43 22.98 -27.62 -2.83
C THR A 43 23.71 -26.57 -3.67
N TYR A 44 24.87 -26.91 -4.28
CA TYR A 44 25.58 -25.98 -5.18
C TYR A 44 24.72 -25.50 -6.34
N PHE A 45 23.67 -26.27 -6.68
CA PHE A 45 22.77 -25.95 -7.76
C PHE A 45 21.90 -24.72 -7.44
N TYR A 46 21.53 -24.49 -6.18
CA TYR A 46 20.67 -23.38 -5.78
C TYR A 46 21.32 -22.00 -6.01
N PRO A 47 22.57 -21.74 -5.59
CA PRO A 47 23.28 -20.53 -5.98
C PRO A 47 23.40 -20.38 -7.50
N LEU A 48 23.63 -21.46 -8.25
CA LEU A 48 23.68 -21.36 -9.73
C LEU A 48 22.33 -20.90 -10.30
N LEU A 49 21.20 -21.39 -9.77
CA LEU A 49 19.88 -20.90 -10.17
C LEU A 49 19.68 -19.42 -9.80
N ALA A 50 20.02 -19.03 -8.57
CA ALA A 50 19.87 -17.65 -8.08
C ALA A 50 20.71 -16.64 -8.88
N ALA A 51 21.87 -17.09 -9.38
CA ALA A 51 22.72 -16.27 -10.23
C ALA A 51 21.97 -15.75 -11.47
N CYS A 52 20.99 -16.50 -11.99
CA CYS A 52 20.21 -16.08 -13.15
C CYS A 52 19.50 -14.74 -12.93
N VAL A 53 18.81 -14.60 -11.80
CA VAL A 53 18.09 -13.37 -11.47
C VAL A 53 19.06 -12.24 -11.15
N GLY A 54 20.08 -12.52 -10.32
CA GLY A 54 21.05 -11.51 -9.93
C GLY A 54 21.93 -11.02 -11.09
N LEU A 55 22.06 -11.78 -12.17
CA LEU A 55 22.75 -11.37 -13.41
C LEU A 55 21.81 -10.68 -14.42
N GLY A 56 20.51 -10.58 -14.12
CA GLY A 56 19.54 -9.96 -15.01
C GLY A 56 19.26 -10.79 -16.27
N ALA A 57 19.35 -12.11 -16.20
CA ALA A 57 19.01 -12.96 -17.34
C ALA A 57 17.50 -12.98 -17.59
N SER A 58 17.13 -12.89 -18.87
CA SER A 58 15.74 -12.93 -19.35
C SER A 58 15.11 -14.32 -19.24
N SER A 59 15.91 -15.38 -19.26
CA SER A 59 15.48 -16.77 -19.11
C SER A 59 16.64 -17.66 -18.67
N LEU A 60 16.28 -18.81 -18.08
CA LEU A 60 17.20 -19.88 -17.70
C LEU A 60 16.78 -21.18 -18.37
N ALA A 61 17.67 -21.78 -19.14
CA ALA A 61 17.50 -23.13 -19.65
C ALA A 61 18.43 -24.10 -18.95
N VAL A 62 17.87 -25.10 -18.29
CA VAL A 62 18.62 -26.18 -17.66
C VAL A 62 18.44 -27.45 -18.47
N ALA A 63 19.54 -28.04 -18.91
CA ALA A 63 19.59 -29.38 -19.48
C ALA A 63 20.44 -30.27 -18.58
N ALA A 64 19.87 -31.35 -18.08
CA ALA A 64 20.50 -32.23 -17.11
C ALA A 64 20.35 -33.71 -17.55
N ASP A 65 21.49 -34.40 -17.61
CA ASP A 65 21.62 -35.83 -17.87
C ASP A 65 22.50 -36.50 -16.79
N LYS A 66 22.67 -37.82 -16.84
CA LYS A 66 23.44 -38.56 -15.81
C LYS A 66 24.91 -38.13 -15.66
N LYS A 67 25.49 -37.51 -16.69
CA LYS A 67 26.92 -37.17 -16.83
C LYS A 67 27.18 -35.66 -16.78
N LYS A 68 26.17 -34.84 -17.06
CA LYS A 68 26.32 -33.40 -17.26
C LYS A 68 25.06 -32.64 -16.84
N ILE A 69 25.29 -31.48 -16.24
CA ILE A 69 24.27 -30.44 -16.03
C ILE A 69 24.73 -29.19 -16.79
N CYS A 70 23.84 -28.59 -17.54
CA CYS A 70 24.10 -27.40 -18.35
C CYS A 70 23.06 -26.34 -18.00
N LEU A 71 23.50 -25.19 -17.51
CA LEU A 71 22.69 -24.01 -17.27
C LEU A 71 23.05 -22.98 -18.33
N HIS A 72 22.08 -22.50 -19.09
CA HIS A 72 22.23 -21.43 -20.07
C HIS A 72 21.38 -20.23 -19.64
N TYR A 73 22.06 -19.12 -19.37
CA TYR A 73 21.48 -17.87 -18.92
C TYR A 73 21.40 -16.92 -20.12
N SER A 74 20.19 -16.52 -20.49
CA SER A 74 19.95 -15.56 -21.58
C SER A 74 20.07 -14.13 -21.04
N GLY A 75 21.30 -13.68 -20.78
CA GLY A 75 21.56 -12.40 -20.10
C GLY A 75 22.81 -11.68 -20.63
N PRO A 76 23.25 -10.61 -19.94
CA PRO A 76 24.45 -9.88 -20.31
C PRO A 76 25.68 -10.77 -20.28
N GLU A 77 26.63 -10.48 -21.16
CA GLU A 77 27.91 -11.19 -21.21
C GLU A 77 28.79 -10.85 -20.00
N ILE A 78 29.57 -11.84 -19.57
CA ILE A 78 30.56 -11.67 -18.50
C ILE A 78 31.94 -11.57 -19.13
N SER A 79 32.67 -10.49 -18.84
CA SER A 79 34.01 -10.28 -19.36
C SER A 79 35.03 -11.28 -18.78
N GLN A 80 36.16 -11.43 -19.48
CA GLN A 80 37.27 -12.27 -19.00
C GLN A 80 37.76 -11.81 -17.62
N GLU A 81 37.93 -10.50 -17.40
CA GLU A 81 38.40 -9.94 -16.13
C GLU A 81 37.47 -10.30 -14.97
N ILE A 82 36.15 -10.24 -15.20
CA ILE A 82 35.16 -10.62 -14.20
C ILE A 82 35.27 -12.11 -13.88
N LEU A 83 35.44 -12.98 -14.89
CA LEU A 83 35.62 -14.41 -14.68
C LEU A 83 36.93 -14.74 -13.94
N GLU A 84 38.02 -14.05 -14.25
CA GLU A 84 39.31 -14.18 -13.54
C GLU A 84 39.20 -13.80 -12.06
N ARG A 85 38.32 -12.85 -11.75
CA ARG A 85 38.03 -12.39 -10.39
C ARG A 85 36.78 -13.03 -9.78
N LEU A 86 36.20 -14.06 -10.42
CA LEU A 86 34.88 -14.60 -10.06
C LEU A 86 34.75 -14.86 -8.57
N PHE A 87 35.75 -15.48 -7.95
CA PHE A 87 35.69 -15.85 -6.55
C PHE A 87 35.84 -14.68 -5.57
N ALA A 88 36.43 -13.55 -5.98
CA ALA A 88 36.41 -12.34 -5.16
C ALA A 88 34.96 -11.86 -4.93
N TYR A 89 34.06 -12.13 -5.89
CA TYR A 89 32.64 -11.79 -5.77
C TYR A 89 31.86 -12.66 -4.79
N ALA A 90 32.38 -13.82 -4.34
CA ALA A 90 31.69 -14.67 -3.36
C ALA A 90 31.33 -13.94 -2.05
N PHE A 91 32.04 -12.84 -1.76
CA PHE A 91 31.86 -11.99 -0.58
C PHE A 91 31.32 -10.59 -0.91
N SER A 92 31.11 -10.29 -2.20
CA SER A 92 30.60 -8.99 -2.63
C SER A 92 29.13 -8.83 -2.27
N LYS A 93 28.77 -7.66 -1.71
CA LYS A 93 27.37 -7.28 -1.47
C LYS A 93 26.71 -6.60 -2.67
N PHE A 94 27.52 -6.07 -3.60
CA PHE A 94 27.06 -5.18 -4.66
C PHE A 94 26.66 -5.92 -5.94
N GLN A 95 27.10 -7.16 -6.10
CA GLN A 95 26.85 -7.96 -7.30
C GLN A 95 26.31 -9.34 -6.91
N PRO A 96 25.03 -9.42 -6.48
CA PRO A 96 24.43 -10.65 -5.97
C PRO A 96 24.51 -11.78 -7.01
N GLY A 97 24.28 -11.48 -8.30
CA GLY A 97 24.40 -12.46 -9.38
C GLY A 97 25.77 -13.13 -9.46
N LEU A 98 26.86 -12.34 -9.43
CA LEU A 98 28.22 -12.89 -9.43
C LEU A 98 28.57 -13.60 -8.12
N ARG A 99 28.07 -13.10 -6.99
CA ARG A 99 28.23 -13.78 -5.69
C ARG A 99 27.61 -15.18 -5.73
N HIS A 100 26.38 -15.30 -6.22
CA HIS A 100 25.69 -16.56 -6.38
C HIS A 100 26.42 -17.49 -7.36
N LEU A 101 26.85 -16.96 -8.51
CA LEU A 101 27.64 -17.71 -9.49
C LEU A 101 28.93 -18.25 -8.86
N ALA A 102 29.68 -17.41 -8.15
CA ALA A 102 30.91 -17.79 -7.48
C ALA A 102 30.71 -18.89 -6.42
N LEU A 103 29.68 -18.75 -5.58
CA LEU A 103 29.35 -19.72 -4.52
C LEU A 103 28.81 -21.05 -5.09
N GLY A 104 28.08 -21.00 -6.20
CA GLY A 104 27.60 -22.18 -6.92
C GLY A 104 28.73 -22.94 -7.59
N VAL A 105 29.62 -22.22 -8.29
CA VAL A 105 30.83 -22.78 -8.91
C VAL A 105 31.73 -23.38 -7.83
N LEU A 106 31.99 -22.66 -6.76
CA LEU A 106 32.81 -23.15 -5.65
C LEU A 106 32.25 -24.46 -5.08
N GLY A 107 30.96 -24.51 -4.75
CA GLY A 107 30.36 -25.74 -4.23
C GLY A 107 30.40 -26.91 -5.22
N ALA A 108 30.15 -26.65 -6.50
CA ALA A 108 30.23 -27.67 -7.54
C ALA A 108 31.67 -28.22 -7.71
N THR A 109 32.71 -27.39 -7.54
CA THR A 109 34.11 -27.87 -7.61
C THR A 109 34.50 -28.76 -6.43
N ARG A 110 33.71 -28.74 -5.35
CA ARG A 110 33.94 -29.54 -4.15
C ARG A 110 33.16 -30.85 -4.18
N THR A 111 32.21 -31.00 -5.08
CA THR A 111 31.59 -32.28 -5.37
C THR A 111 32.66 -33.21 -5.97
N PRO A 112 32.84 -34.44 -5.45
CA PRO A 112 33.84 -35.37 -5.96
C PRO A 112 33.63 -35.70 -7.44
N HIS A 113 34.73 -35.76 -8.19
CA HIS A 113 34.72 -36.09 -9.61
C HIS A 113 33.86 -35.15 -10.45
N THR A 114 34.00 -33.85 -10.25
CA THR A 114 33.28 -32.84 -11.02
C THR A 114 34.25 -31.84 -11.64
N GLN A 115 34.04 -31.51 -12.91
CA GLN A 115 34.71 -30.44 -13.63
C GLN A 115 33.66 -29.41 -13.99
N ILE A 116 33.99 -28.13 -13.80
CA ILE A 116 33.11 -27.04 -14.23
C ILE A 116 33.71 -26.36 -15.44
N GLU A 117 32.85 -26.00 -16.36
CA GLU A 117 33.17 -25.17 -17.49
C GLU A 117 32.17 -24.02 -17.56
N ILE A 118 32.67 -22.80 -17.70
CA ILE A 118 31.89 -21.59 -17.87
C ILE A 118 32.24 -21.01 -19.24
N LEU A 119 31.24 -20.76 -20.05
CA LEU A 119 31.34 -20.15 -21.36
C LEU A 119 30.58 -18.82 -21.29
N ALA A 120 31.25 -17.70 -21.56
CA ALA A 120 30.64 -16.38 -21.56
C ALA A 120 31.23 -15.55 -22.71
N GLY A 121 30.42 -15.20 -23.71
CA GLY A 121 30.91 -14.50 -24.90
C GLY A 121 32.07 -15.23 -25.57
N ALA A 122 33.20 -14.54 -25.74
CA ALA A 122 34.46 -15.06 -26.28
C ALA A 122 35.37 -15.72 -25.22
N VAL A 123 34.87 -16.10 -24.04
CA VAL A 123 35.71 -16.63 -22.95
C VAL A 123 35.24 -18.01 -22.52
N ARG A 124 36.19 -18.93 -22.35
CA ARG A 124 36.02 -20.24 -21.73
C ARG A 124 36.83 -20.31 -20.46
N ALA A 125 36.16 -20.41 -19.32
CA ALA A 125 36.77 -20.73 -18.05
C ALA A 125 36.57 -22.21 -17.69
N THR A 126 37.63 -22.91 -17.33
CA THR A 126 37.58 -24.30 -16.85
C THR A 126 38.12 -24.41 -15.45
N PHE A 127 37.45 -25.20 -14.61
CA PHE A 127 37.86 -25.52 -13.25
C PHE A 127 38.10 -27.02 -13.16
N VAL A 128 39.38 -27.39 -13.03
CA VAL A 128 39.83 -28.79 -12.90
C VAL A 128 40.82 -28.86 -11.75
N ASP A 129 40.60 -29.76 -10.79
CA ASP A 129 41.47 -29.94 -9.63
C ASP A 129 41.79 -28.63 -8.89
N HIS A 130 40.75 -27.81 -8.68
CA HIS A 130 40.82 -26.49 -8.04
C HIS A 130 41.66 -25.44 -8.80
N LYS A 131 42.12 -25.74 -10.02
CA LYS A 131 42.81 -24.78 -10.88
C LYS A 131 41.81 -24.11 -11.81
N PHE A 132 41.79 -22.79 -11.76
CA PHE A 132 41.05 -21.95 -12.68
C PHE A 132 41.91 -21.64 -13.91
N LYS A 133 41.33 -21.75 -15.10
CA LYS A 133 41.96 -21.31 -16.35
C LYS A 133 40.90 -20.67 -17.24
N ALA A 134 41.04 -19.37 -17.50
CA ALA A 134 40.28 -18.67 -18.54
C ALA A 134 41.10 -18.65 -19.84
N LEU A 135 40.45 -18.96 -20.95
CA LEU A 135 41.03 -18.91 -22.29
C LEU A 135 40.05 -18.21 -23.24
N PRO A 136 40.54 -17.38 -24.18
CA PRO A 136 39.69 -16.87 -25.23
C PRO A 136 39.21 -18.00 -26.16
N LEU A 137 37.98 -17.86 -26.65
CA LEU A 137 37.34 -18.69 -27.65
C LEU A 137 37.36 -17.98 -29.00
N GLN A 138 37.41 -18.75 -30.09
CA GLN A 138 37.38 -18.23 -31.46
C GLN A 138 35.99 -17.78 -31.92
N SER A 139 34.94 -18.18 -31.21
CA SER A 139 33.55 -17.91 -31.54
C SER A 139 32.83 -17.33 -30.33
N GLU A 140 32.22 -16.17 -30.51
CA GLU A 140 31.33 -15.58 -29.52
C GLU A 140 30.06 -16.42 -29.37
N ARG A 141 29.54 -16.43 -28.14
CA ARG A 141 28.28 -17.09 -27.80
C ARG A 141 27.46 -16.15 -26.95
N ASP A 142 26.18 -16.08 -27.28
CA ASP A 142 25.26 -15.24 -26.54
C ASP A 142 25.03 -15.77 -25.11
N GLY A 143 25.16 -14.85 -24.15
CA GLY A 143 24.87 -15.07 -22.74
C GLY A 143 25.96 -15.84 -21.98
N LEU A 144 25.53 -16.45 -20.88
CA LEU A 144 26.39 -17.22 -19.99
C LEU A 144 25.96 -18.68 -20.03
N ARG A 145 26.91 -19.61 -20.05
CA ARG A 145 26.63 -21.04 -19.96
C ARG A 145 27.55 -21.69 -18.94
N VAL A 146 26.98 -22.34 -17.95
CA VAL A 146 27.70 -23.07 -16.90
C VAL A 146 27.42 -24.56 -17.08
N GLU A 147 28.48 -25.33 -17.26
CA GLU A 147 28.41 -26.77 -17.42
C GLU A 147 29.13 -27.46 -16.27
N VAL A 148 28.42 -28.35 -15.59
CA VAL A 148 28.95 -29.21 -14.55
C VAL A 148 29.06 -30.60 -15.14
N HIS A 149 30.28 -31.06 -15.34
CA HIS A 149 30.61 -32.33 -15.95
C HIS A 149 31.15 -33.29 -14.92
N ARG A 150 30.92 -34.58 -15.12
CA ARG A 150 31.68 -35.58 -14.39
C ARG A 150 33.16 -35.61 -14.81
N GLN A 151 34.06 -35.73 -13.85
CA GLN A 151 35.51 -35.82 -14.04
C GLN A 151 35.92 -37.26 -14.36
N GLY A 152 36.98 -37.41 -15.15
CA GLY A 152 37.51 -38.70 -15.57
C GLY A 152 36.98 -39.13 -16.94
N TRP A 153 37.89 -39.50 -17.83
CA TRP A 153 37.57 -39.91 -19.20
C TRP A 153 36.63 -41.13 -19.23
N ALA A 154 36.80 -42.08 -18.31
CA ALA A 154 35.95 -43.27 -18.19
C ALA A 154 34.53 -42.92 -17.75
N ALA A 155 34.35 -41.96 -16.84
CA ALA A 155 33.02 -41.48 -16.46
C ALA A 155 32.35 -40.74 -17.63
N ARG A 156 33.11 -39.93 -18.37
CA ARG A 156 32.60 -39.21 -19.55
C ARG A 156 32.19 -40.14 -20.69
N LEU A 157 33.10 -41.01 -21.11
CA LEU A 157 32.89 -41.89 -22.26
C LEU A 157 31.99 -43.07 -21.89
N LEU A 158 32.34 -43.81 -20.83
CA LEU A 158 31.69 -45.08 -20.48
C LEU A 158 30.54 -44.91 -19.47
N GLY A 159 30.37 -43.75 -18.83
CA GLY A 159 29.33 -43.53 -17.82
C GLY A 159 29.58 -44.27 -16.50
N LEU A 160 30.81 -44.68 -16.23
CA LEU A 160 31.15 -45.47 -15.04
C LEU A 160 31.17 -44.61 -13.77
N GLY A 161 30.40 -45.03 -12.76
CA GLY A 161 30.28 -44.55 -11.36
C GLY A 161 29.00 -43.73 -11.07
N PRO A 162 28.86 -43.08 -9.90
CA PRO A 162 27.57 -42.52 -9.48
C PRO A 162 27.08 -41.39 -10.41
N PRO A 163 25.77 -41.30 -10.69
CA PRO A 163 25.20 -40.21 -11.46
C PRO A 163 25.45 -38.88 -10.74
N LEU A 164 25.53 -37.77 -11.49
CA LEU A 164 25.48 -36.45 -10.87
C LEU A 164 24.15 -36.30 -10.14
N GLU A 165 24.19 -36.04 -8.83
CA GLU A 165 22.99 -35.76 -8.07
C GLU A 165 22.36 -34.48 -8.58
N GLN A 166 21.04 -34.52 -8.80
CA GLN A 166 20.26 -33.43 -9.37
C GLN A 166 19.03 -33.21 -8.51
N PRO A 167 18.61 -31.95 -8.31
CA PRO A 167 17.30 -31.70 -7.72
C PRO A 167 16.21 -32.26 -8.63
N THR A 168 15.13 -32.75 -8.03
CA THR A 168 13.98 -33.23 -8.77
C THR A 168 13.22 -32.05 -9.41
N PRO A 169 12.50 -32.25 -10.52
CA PRO A 169 11.66 -31.21 -11.11
C PRO A 169 10.67 -30.60 -10.10
N ALA A 170 10.13 -31.40 -9.18
CA ALA A 170 9.23 -30.92 -8.14
C ALA A 170 9.93 -30.01 -7.12
N GLN A 171 11.16 -30.35 -6.70
CA GLN A 171 11.98 -29.47 -5.85
C GLN A 171 12.26 -28.15 -6.55
N LEU A 172 12.57 -28.17 -7.85
CA LEU A 172 12.81 -26.95 -8.63
C LEU A 172 11.56 -26.11 -8.82
N GLN A 173 10.42 -26.74 -9.07
CA GLN A 173 9.15 -26.05 -9.19
C GLN A 173 8.78 -25.34 -7.88
N LEU A 174 9.02 -25.98 -6.72
CA LEU A 174 8.82 -25.34 -5.41
C LEU A 174 9.81 -24.20 -5.18
N LEU A 175 11.10 -24.43 -5.43
CA LEU A 175 12.16 -23.45 -5.23
C LEU A 175 12.03 -22.26 -6.18
N LEU A 176 11.56 -22.44 -7.41
CA LEU A 176 11.49 -21.40 -8.43
C LEU A 176 10.06 -20.93 -8.67
N ARG A 177 9.10 -21.28 -7.80
CA ARG A 177 7.67 -21.01 -7.97
C ARG A 177 7.36 -19.55 -8.34
N TYR A 178 8.14 -18.62 -7.81
CA TYR A 178 7.98 -17.17 -8.02
C TYR A 178 9.20 -16.52 -8.70
N CYS A 179 9.97 -17.31 -9.45
CA CYS A 179 11.11 -16.79 -10.19
C CYS A 179 10.64 -15.78 -11.26
N PRO A 180 11.22 -14.56 -11.31
CA PRO A 180 10.79 -13.54 -12.26
C PRO A 180 11.17 -13.89 -13.71
N CYS A 181 12.24 -14.65 -13.92
CA CYS A 181 12.63 -15.12 -15.25
C CYS A 181 12.08 -16.55 -15.50
N PRO A 182 11.56 -16.85 -16.71
CA PRO A 182 11.16 -18.20 -17.08
C PRO A 182 12.32 -19.18 -16.92
N VAL A 183 12.05 -20.31 -16.26
CA VAL A 183 13.02 -21.40 -16.10
C VAL A 183 12.50 -22.65 -16.76
N SER A 184 13.31 -23.24 -17.64
CA SER A 184 13.04 -24.54 -18.25
C SER A 184 14.01 -25.61 -17.74
N TRP A 185 13.50 -26.82 -17.56
CA TRP A 185 14.25 -28.01 -17.18
C TRP A 185 14.02 -29.10 -18.22
N ASN A 186 15.07 -29.51 -18.92
CA ASN A 186 15.03 -30.46 -20.02
C ASN A 186 13.96 -30.10 -21.08
N GLY A 187 13.83 -28.81 -21.38
CA GLY A 187 12.87 -28.27 -22.34
C GLY A 187 11.47 -27.99 -21.79
N THR A 188 11.14 -28.47 -20.58
CA THR A 188 9.85 -28.22 -19.93
C THR A 188 9.93 -27.00 -19.03
N ILE A 189 9.01 -26.04 -19.17
CA ILE A 189 8.95 -24.87 -18.29
C ILE A 189 8.56 -25.34 -16.87
N VAL A 190 9.43 -25.11 -15.89
CA VAL A 190 9.20 -25.43 -14.48
C VAL A 190 8.82 -24.21 -13.65
N SER A 191 9.12 -23.02 -14.16
CA SER A 191 8.74 -21.75 -13.56
C SER A 191 8.42 -20.72 -14.65
N GLY A 192 7.35 -19.97 -14.42
CA GLY A 192 6.94 -18.83 -15.23
C GLY A 192 6.22 -17.85 -14.31
N SER A 193 6.40 -16.56 -14.56
CA SER A 193 6.06 -15.38 -13.74
C SER A 193 4.58 -15.17 -13.40
N GLN A 194 3.75 -16.22 -13.42
CA GLN A 194 2.33 -16.14 -13.14
C GLN A 194 2.06 -16.24 -11.64
N TRP A 195 1.84 -15.07 -11.04
CA TRP A 195 1.22 -14.95 -9.74
C TRP A 195 -0.17 -15.59 -9.79
N PRO A 196 -0.50 -16.52 -8.88
CA PRO A 196 -1.81 -17.14 -8.87
C PRO A 196 -2.86 -16.04 -8.65
N PRO A 197 -3.90 -15.94 -9.48
CA PRO A 197 -4.95 -14.97 -9.27
C PRO A 197 -5.66 -15.26 -7.94
N ALA A 198 -5.92 -14.21 -7.17
CA ALA A 198 -6.72 -14.30 -5.96
C ALA A 198 -7.72 -13.15 -5.95
N ALA A 199 -8.99 -13.47 -5.64
CA ALA A 199 -10.09 -12.50 -5.62
C ALA A 199 -9.83 -11.34 -4.64
N TRP A 200 -9.18 -11.66 -3.52
CA TRP A 200 -8.76 -10.69 -2.51
C TRP A 200 -7.25 -10.66 -2.46
N SER A 201 -6.64 -9.85 -3.34
CA SER A 201 -5.20 -9.62 -3.32
C SER A 201 -4.84 -8.15 -3.23
N ARG A 202 -3.70 -7.88 -2.60
CA ARG A 202 -3.09 -6.55 -2.49
C ARG A 202 -1.61 -6.66 -2.80
N SER A 203 -1.12 -5.80 -3.67
CA SER A 203 0.32 -5.63 -3.85
C SER A 203 0.79 -4.43 -3.05
N LEU A 204 1.74 -4.65 -2.15
CA LEU A 204 2.47 -3.57 -1.50
C LEU A 204 3.61 -3.19 -2.43
N ALA A 205 3.41 -2.09 -3.16
CA ALA A 205 4.42 -1.55 -4.04
C ALA A 205 5.63 -1.10 -3.22
N HIS A 206 6.82 -1.46 -3.69
CA HIS A 206 8.08 -0.95 -3.18
C HIS A 206 8.04 0.59 -3.16
N ARG A 207 8.31 1.23 -2.03
CA ARG A 207 8.56 2.69 -1.99
C ARG A 207 9.97 2.98 -2.54
N ARG A 208 10.19 2.62 -3.81
CA ARG A 208 11.19 3.11 -4.80
C ARG A 208 11.34 2.11 -5.95
N GLY A 209 10.96 2.53 -7.16
CA GLY A 209 11.31 2.04 -8.50
C GLY A 209 11.66 0.55 -8.69
N LEU A 210 10.77 -0.19 -9.36
CA LEU A 210 11.05 -1.49 -9.96
C LEU A 210 12.30 -1.43 -10.85
N TYR A 211 13.36 -2.16 -10.43
CA TYR A 211 14.53 -2.55 -11.23
C TYR A 211 15.18 -1.46 -12.10
N GLU A 212 16.01 -0.61 -11.48
CA GLU A 212 17.24 -0.13 -12.13
C GLU A 212 18.46 -0.79 -11.49
N VAL A 213 19.25 -1.46 -12.32
CA VAL A 213 20.64 -1.92 -12.12
C VAL A 213 21.49 -0.71 -11.61
N PRO A 214 22.51 -0.91 -10.77
CA PRO A 214 22.76 -0.15 -9.55
C PRO A 214 23.10 1.33 -9.77
N GLN A 215 22.43 2.20 -9.02
CA GLN A 215 22.93 3.55 -8.75
C GLN A 215 23.65 3.59 -7.39
N ALA A 216 24.96 3.78 -7.47
CA ALA A 216 25.93 4.13 -6.43
C ALA A 216 26.23 3.11 -5.29
N PRO A 217 27.53 2.85 -4.99
CA PRO A 217 27.96 1.89 -3.96
C PRO A 217 27.73 2.33 -2.49
N ASP A 218 27.13 3.49 -2.21
CA ASP A 218 27.05 4.03 -0.84
C ASP A 218 25.64 4.26 -0.29
N SER A 219 24.56 3.99 -1.03
CA SER A 219 23.23 4.00 -0.43
C SER A 219 22.97 2.68 0.30
N ARG A 220 23.22 2.65 1.61
CA ARG A 220 22.66 1.60 2.47
C ARG A 220 21.15 1.58 2.24
N THR A 221 20.63 0.48 1.70
CA THR A 221 19.18 0.28 1.61
C THR A 221 18.61 0.36 3.02
N SER A 222 17.54 1.13 3.15
CA SER A 222 16.81 1.28 4.40
C SER A 222 16.37 -0.12 4.85
N PRO A 223 16.51 -0.52 6.12
CA PRO A 223 15.84 -1.71 6.62
C PRO A 223 14.33 -1.57 6.34
N GLY A 224 13.79 -2.37 5.41
CA GLY A 224 12.38 -2.29 4.98
C GLY A 224 12.11 -2.23 3.47
N GLU A 225 13.13 -2.27 2.61
CA GLU A 225 12.94 -2.27 1.16
C GLU A 225 12.53 -3.65 0.63
N PHE A 226 11.22 -3.91 0.56
CA PHE A 226 10.65 -5.12 -0.05
C PHE A 226 9.36 -4.80 -0.82
N SER A 227 8.96 -5.73 -1.67
CA SER A 227 7.62 -5.78 -2.24
C SER A 227 6.89 -7.00 -1.71
N ALA A 228 5.58 -6.87 -1.53
CA ALA A 228 4.74 -7.96 -1.06
C ALA A 228 3.55 -8.16 -1.97
N TRP A 229 3.15 -9.42 -2.13
CA TRP A 229 1.87 -9.80 -2.66
C TRP A 229 1.11 -10.57 -1.58
N LEU A 230 -0.03 -10.05 -1.19
CA LEU A 230 -0.89 -10.59 -0.13
C LEU A 230 -2.16 -11.11 -0.76
N ALA A 231 -2.61 -12.29 -0.34
CA ALA A 231 -3.89 -12.86 -0.74
C ALA A 231 -4.60 -13.53 0.44
N LEU A 232 -5.92 -13.39 0.50
CA LEU A 232 -6.79 -14.06 1.48
C LEU A 232 -7.60 -15.18 0.81
N ASP A 233 -8.08 -16.14 1.61
CA ASP A 233 -8.97 -17.25 1.21
C ASP A 233 -8.42 -18.14 0.09
N VAL A 234 -7.11 -18.31 0.11
CA VAL A 234 -6.43 -19.19 -0.85
C VAL A 234 -6.49 -20.64 -0.39
N ALA A 235 -6.56 -21.56 -1.36
CA ALA A 235 -6.57 -23.00 -1.08
C ALA A 235 -5.26 -23.49 -0.44
N GLU A 236 -4.12 -22.90 -0.81
CA GLU A 236 -2.82 -23.19 -0.18
C GLU A 236 -2.32 -21.93 0.53
N ALA A 237 -2.65 -21.80 1.82
CA ALA A 237 -2.08 -20.76 2.68
C ALA A 237 -0.60 -21.03 2.91
N ALA A 238 0.22 -19.99 2.78
CA ALA A 238 1.67 -20.10 2.89
C ALA A 238 2.32 -18.72 3.03
N LEU A 239 3.42 -18.66 3.78
CA LEU A 239 4.32 -17.50 3.78
C LEU A 239 5.52 -17.84 2.91
N HIS A 240 5.63 -17.16 1.78
CA HIS A 240 6.69 -17.33 0.81
C HIS A 240 7.64 -16.14 0.86
N TRP A 241 8.92 -16.43 0.96
CA TRP A 241 9.99 -15.43 0.87
C TRP A 241 10.76 -15.67 -0.41
N VAL A 242 10.91 -14.64 -1.23
CA VAL A 242 11.57 -14.72 -2.54
C VAL A 242 12.86 -13.90 -2.49
N VAL A 243 13.99 -14.59 -2.65
CA VAL A 243 15.34 -14.02 -2.73
C VAL A 243 15.97 -14.42 -4.04
N ASP A 244 16.30 -13.45 -4.89
CA ASP A 244 17.01 -13.70 -6.15
C ASP A 244 16.34 -14.81 -7.00
N GLY A 245 15.00 -14.83 -7.00
CA GLY A 245 14.16 -15.82 -7.70
C GLY A 245 13.93 -17.14 -6.98
N MET A 246 14.60 -17.40 -5.86
CA MET A 246 14.38 -18.58 -5.03
C MET A 246 13.29 -18.34 -3.98
N ASN A 247 12.40 -19.30 -3.83
CA ASN A 247 11.27 -19.32 -2.93
C ASN A 247 11.58 -20.18 -1.69
N PHE A 248 11.43 -19.57 -0.52
CA PHE A 248 11.55 -20.20 0.80
C PHE A 248 10.17 -20.14 1.46
N ALA A 249 9.55 -21.30 1.60
CA ALA A 249 8.26 -21.42 2.26
C ALA A 249 8.44 -21.54 3.78
N GLU A 250 7.68 -20.75 4.53
CA GLU A 250 7.52 -20.85 5.97
C GLU A 250 6.03 -21.06 6.32
N ASP A 251 5.80 -21.52 7.55
CA ASP A 251 4.46 -21.72 8.10
C ASP A 251 3.69 -20.39 8.22
N PRO A 252 2.51 -20.24 7.59
CA PRO A 252 1.70 -19.01 7.65
C PRO A 252 1.16 -18.70 9.06
N VAL A 253 1.13 -19.67 9.98
CA VAL A 253 0.68 -19.47 11.38
C VAL A 253 1.46 -18.33 12.06
N LYS A 254 2.72 -18.12 11.68
CA LYS A 254 3.56 -17.05 12.23
C LYS A 254 3.02 -15.63 11.98
N VAL A 255 2.22 -15.46 10.94
CA VAL A 255 1.63 -14.16 10.59
C VAL A 255 0.30 -13.94 11.32
N GLY A 256 -0.28 -14.99 11.92
CA GLY A 256 -1.60 -14.94 12.57
C GLY A 256 -2.79 -15.16 11.62
N PHE A 257 -2.54 -15.42 10.33
CA PHE A 257 -3.56 -15.56 9.30
C PHE A 257 -3.44 -16.92 8.57
N PRO A 258 -4.06 -18.00 9.09
CA PRO A 258 -3.87 -19.35 8.58
C PRO A 258 -4.47 -19.60 7.19
N HIS A 259 -5.28 -18.66 6.67
CA HIS A 259 -5.88 -18.73 5.34
C HIS A 259 -5.28 -17.70 4.36
N ALA A 260 -4.20 -17.03 4.75
CA ALA A 260 -3.50 -16.08 3.91
C ALA A 260 -2.37 -16.75 3.12
N ARG A 261 -2.16 -16.27 1.90
CA ARG A 261 -0.93 -16.47 1.15
C ARG A 261 -0.21 -15.15 1.06
N VAL A 262 1.03 -15.16 1.51
CA VAL A 262 1.90 -14.00 1.51
C VAL A 262 3.11 -14.35 0.68
N VAL A 263 3.49 -13.50 -0.25
CA VAL A 263 4.76 -13.62 -0.98
C VAL A 263 5.55 -12.33 -0.82
N LEU A 264 6.75 -12.44 -0.25
CA LEU A 264 7.62 -11.33 0.08
C LEU A 264 8.87 -11.38 -0.79
N VAL A 265 9.01 -10.42 -1.71
CA VAL A 265 10.18 -10.29 -2.58
C VAL A 265 11.05 -9.17 -2.06
N GLY A 266 12.31 -9.47 -1.75
CA GLY A 266 13.21 -8.48 -1.18
C GLY A 266 14.65 -8.98 -1.08
N PRO A 267 15.58 -8.10 -0.68
CA PRO A 267 17.00 -8.42 -0.51
C PRO A 267 17.24 -9.17 0.80
N TRP A 268 16.50 -10.26 1.02
CA TRP A 268 16.61 -11.04 2.25
C TRP A 268 17.96 -11.73 2.33
N LYS A 269 18.52 -11.80 3.54
CA LYS A 269 19.80 -12.49 3.75
C LYS A 269 19.59 -13.99 3.75
N LEU A 270 20.32 -14.68 2.87
CA LEU A 270 20.45 -16.12 2.90
C LEU A 270 21.61 -16.52 3.79
N ASP A 271 21.42 -17.64 4.51
CA ASP A 271 22.55 -18.30 5.14
C ASP A 271 23.50 -18.86 4.07
N ILE A 272 24.74 -19.15 4.47
CA ILE A 272 25.75 -19.66 3.53
C ILE A 272 25.33 -21.05 3.01
N SER A 273 24.41 -21.75 3.68
CA SER A 273 23.90 -23.04 3.25
C SER A 273 22.85 -22.96 2.13
N TYR A 274 22.30 -21.79 1.83
CA TYR A 274 21.18 -21.58 0.88
C TYR A 274 19.92 -22.37 1.24
N ARG A 275 19.79 -22.85 2.47
CA ARG A 275 18.61 -23.61 2.92
C ARG A 275 17.64 -22.75 3.70
N ARG A 276 18.13 -21.67 4.29
CA ARG A 276 17.36 -20.88 5.24
C ARG A 276 17.64 -19.40 5.06
N LEU A 277 16.61 -18.63 5.38
CA LEU A 277 16.73 -17.19 5.55
C LEU A 277 17.35 -16.90 6.91
N VAL A 278 18.19 -15.88 6.94
CA VAL A 278 18.67 -15.29 8.19
C VAL A 278 17.53 -14.43 8.76
N ARG A 279 17.10 -14.75 9.98
CA ARG A 279 16.08 -13.97 10.69
C ARG A 279 16.75 -12.85 11.45
N ASP A 280 16.82 -11.68 10.81
CA ASP A 280 17.32 -10.45 11.39
C ASP A 280 16.19 -9.43 11.62
N GLU A 281 16.53 -8.23 12.05
CA GLU A 281 15.56 -7.16 12.31
C GLU A 281 14.73 -6.80 11.07
N ALA A 282 15.31 -6.89 9.86
CA ALA A 282 14.60 -6.58 8.63
C ALA A 282 13.53 -7.64 8.32
N HIS A 283 13.80 -8.91 8.61
CA HIS A 283 12.83 -9.99 8.52
C HIS A 283 11.61 -9.74 9.45
N GLU A 284 11.87 -9.42 10.73
CA GLU A 284 10.80 -9.15 11.70
C GLU A 284 10.00 -7.88 11.35
N ALA A 285 10.68 -6.82 10.91
CA ALA A 285 10.02 -5.59 10.47
C ALA A 285 9.09 -5.83 9.27
N ALA A 286 9.52 -6.65 8.29
CA ALA A 286 8.68 -7.02 7.15
C ALA A 286 7.43 -7.80 7.59
N LEU A 287 7.59 -8.75 8.51
CA LEU A 287 6.47 -9.52 9.06
C LEU A 287 5.44 -8.64 9.77
N GLU A 288 5.89 -7.65 10.53
CA GLU A 288 5.00 -6.70 11.22
C GLU A 288 4.21 -5.84 10.23
N VAL A 289 4.84 -5.36 9.15
CA VAL A 289 4.14 -4.63 8.08
C VAL A 289 3.09 -5.51 7.39
N VAL A 290 3.46 -6.75 7.06
CA VAL A 290 2.53 -7.72 6.46
C VAL A 290 1.35 -8.01 7.37
N ARG A 291 1.59 -8.18 8.68
CA ARG A 291 0.53 -8.43 9.66
C ARG A 291 -0.49 -7.31 9.67
N ARG A 292 -0.05 -6.04 9.78
CA ARG A 292 -0.93 -4.87 9.75
C ARG A 292 -1.73 -4.76 8.45
N GLU A 293 -1.11 -5.08 7.32
CA GLU A 293 -1.79 -5.05 6.03
C GLU A 293 -2.82 -6.18 5.87
N LEU A 294 -2.52 -7.39 6.38
CA LEU A 294 -3.49 -8.47 6.41
C LEU A 294 -4.65 -8.17 7.37
N GLU A 295 -4.39 -7.58 8.53
CA GLU A 295 -5.44 -7.08 9.44
C GLU A 295 -6.35 -6.09 8.71
N SER A 296 -5.77 -5.11 8.00
CA SER A 296 -6.51 -4.17 7.16
C SER A 296 -7.36 -4.87 6.10
N MET A 297 -6.81 -5.85 5.37
CA MET A 297 -7.53 -6.60 4.34
C MET A 297 -8.69 -7.42 4.93
N VAL A 298 -8.50 -8.03 6.10
CA VAL A 298 -9.56 -8.81 6.78
C VAL A 298 -10.69 -7.90 7.23
N LEU A 299 -10.37 -6.72 7.79
CA LEU A 299 -11.38 -5.74 8.17
C LEU A 299 -12.15 -5.21 6.96
N GLU A 300 -11.46 -4.88 5.87
CA GLU A 300 -12.08 -4.47 4.61
C GLU A 300 -13.04 -5.55 4.09
N ARG A 301 -12.61 -6.81 4.11
CA ARG A 301 -13.44 -7.94 3.70
C ARG A 301 -14.67 -8.10 4.57
N LYS A 302 -14.52 -8.09 5.91
CA LYS A 302 -15.64 -8.17 6.85
C LYS A 302 -16.65 -7.05 6.57
N PHE A 303 -16.16 -5.84 6.35
CA PHE A 303 -17.00 -4.69 6.01
C PHE A 303 -17.79 -4.92 4.71
N ARG A 304 -17.13 -5.39 3.63
CA ARG A 304 -17.85 -5.69 2.37
C ARG A 304 -18.87 -6.82 2.52
N LEU A 305 -18.56 -7.86 3.29
CA LEU A 305 -19.51 -8.95 3.54
C LEU A 305 -20.74 -8.46 4.30
N ARG A 306 -20.56 -7.60 5.31
CA ARG A 306 -21.69 -6.96 6.00
C ARG A 306 -22.50 -6.08 5.06
N LEU A 307 -21.85 -5.29 4.20
CA LEU A 307 -22.54 -4.45 3.23
C LEU A 307 -23.41 -5.27 2.26
N VAL A 308 -22.89 -6.39 1.76
CA VAL A 308 -23.63 -7.32 0.89
C VAL A 308 -24.80 -7.96 1.64
N ASP A 309 -24.58 -8.40 2.88
CA ASP A 309 -25.64 -8.99 3.72
C ASP A 309 -26.76 -7.97 3.99
N SER A 310 -26.41 -6.74 4.39
CA SER A 310 -27.36 -5.63 4.54
C SER A 310 -28.13 -5.35 3.25
N HIS A 311 -27.45 -5.34 2.10
CA HIS A 311 -28.09 -5.13 0.81
C HIS A 311 -29.08 -6.25 0.45
N LEU A 312 -28.71 -7.51 0.67
CA LEU A 312 -29.57 -8.68 0.46
C LEU A 312 -30.78 -8.65 1.40
N ASN A 313 -30.57 -8.29 2.66
CA ASN A 313 -31.65 -8.13 3.64
C ASN A 313 -32.65 -7.04 3.21
N ILE A 314 -32.16 -5.93 2.66
CA ILE A 314 -33.02 -4.86 2.12
C ILE A 314 -33.76 -5.33 0.89
N GLN A 315 -33.09 -5.95 -0.07
CA GLN A 315 -33.76 -6.46 -1.27
C GLN A 315 -34.84 -7.45 -0.89
N THR A 316 -34.56 -8.35 0.06
CA THR A 316 -35.53 -9.30 0.58
C THR A 316 -36.72 -8.56 1.21
N HIS A 317 -36.47 -7.57 2.08
CA HIS A 317 -37.52 -6.80 2.72
C HIS A 317 -38.37 -5.99 1.73
N LEU A 318 -37.73 -5.37 0.73
CA LEU A 318 -38.39 -4.64 -0.35
C LEU A 318 -39.23 -5.59 -1.22
N VAL A 319 -38.72 -6.75 -1.60
CA VAL A 319 -39.48 -7.75 -2.37
C VAL A 319 -40.68 -8.24 -1.56
N THR A 320 -40.50 -8.54 -0.26
CA THR A 320 -41.60 -8.93 0.63
C THR A 320 -42.65 -7.83 0.77
N ARG A 321 -42.27 -6.54 0.81
CA ARG A 321 -43.24 -5.44 0.93
C ARG A 321 -43.86 -4.97 -0.38
N LEU A 322 -43.13 -5.03 -1.49
CA LEU A 322 -43.67 -4.75 -2.82
C LEU A 322 -44.68 -5.82 -3.24
N THR A 323 -44.48 -7.08 -2.81
CA THR A 323 -45.53 -8.11 -2.92
C THR A 323 -46.74 -7.84 -2.02
N LEU A 324 -46.60 -6.99 -0.99
CA LEU A 324 -47.66 -6.58 -0.07
C LEU A 324 -48.32 -5.21 -0.38
N ARG A 325 -47.92 -4.51 -1.47
CA ARG A 325 -48.46 -3.18 -1.87
C ARG A 325 -48.35 -2.10 -0.77
N GLU A 326 -47.20 -1.94 -0.13
CA GLU A 326 -46.94 -0.76 0.72
C GLU A 326 -46.17 0.35 -0.03
N GLU A 327 -46.52 1.60 0.26
CA GLU A 327 -46.19 2.84 -0.46
C GLU A 327 -44.69 3.24 -0.42
N GLN A 328 -44.28 4.01 -1.44
CA GLN A 328 -42.93 4.55 -1.70
C GLN A 328 -42.22 5.15 -0.46
N ASP A 329 -42.97 5.80 0.44
CA ASP A 329 -42.45 6.42 1.67
C ASP A 329 -41.79 5.41 2.63
N SER A 330 -42.20 4.14 2.55
CA SER A 330 -41.60 3.08 3.36
C SER A 330 -40.21 2.68 2.87
N ILE A 331 -39.97 2.78 1.55
CA ILE A 331 -38.69 2.47 0.92
C ILE A 331 -37.63 3.51 1.28
N GLU A 332 -38.01 4.80 1.28
CA GLU A 332 -37.11 5.90 1.60
C GLU A 332 -36.66 5.87 3.07
N ARG A 333 -37.59 5.58 4.01
CA ARG A 333 -37.24 5.39 5.44
C ARG A 333 -36.34 4.19 5.68
N LEU A 334 -36.53 3.10 4.95
CA LEU A 334 -35.66 1.93 5.03
C LEU A 334 -34.25 2.24 4.53
N TYR A 335 -34.13 3.02 3.45
CA TYR A 335 -32.84 3.47 2.95
C TYR A 335 -32.13 4.39 3.96
N GLN A 336 -32.86 5.31 4.59
CA GLN A 336 -32.31 6.19 5.63
C GLN A 336 -31.87 5.42 6.89
N ASN A 337 -32.67 4.45 7.35
CA ASN A 337 -32.30 3.61 8.48
C ASN A 337 -31.09 2.73 8.18
N LEU A 338 -31.00 2.17 6.96
CA LEU A 338 -29.80 1.46 6.52
C LEU A 338 -28.57 2.35 6.56
N MET A 339 -28.66 3.56 6.00
CA MET A 339 -27.53 4.46 5.95
C MET A 339 -27.07 4.83 7.37
N ALA A 340 -28.01 5.01 8.31
CA ALA A 340 -27.71 5.21 9.72
C ALA A 340 -27.10 3.96 10.38
N ASP A 341 -27.58 2.75 10.08
CA ASP A 341 -27.05 1.49 10.61
C ASP A 341 -25.64 1.21 10.07
N LEU A 342 -25.40 1.50 8.78
CA LEU A 342 -24.08 1.42 8.17
C LEU A 342 -23.14 2.46 8.77
N GLU A 343 -23.63 3.68 9.04
CA GLU A 343 -22.86 4.74 9.69
C GLU A 343 -22.53 4.41 11.15
N ASN A 344 -23.47 3.83 11.90
CA ASN A 344 -23.27 3.37 13.28
C ASN A 344 -22.32 2.16 13.36
N ALA A 345 -22.51 1.15 12.51
CA ALA A 345 -21.60 0.01 12.41
C ALA A 345 -20.18 0.43 11.97
N TYR A 346 -20.07 1.54 11.24
CA TYR A 346 -18.80 2.16 10.84
C TYR A 346 -18.16 2.96 11.99
N LEU A 347 -18.93 3.49 12.93
CA LEU A 347 -18.46 4.26 14.09
C LEU A 347 -18.05 3.39 15.28
N GLU A 348 -18.68 2.23 15.48
CA GLU A 348 -18.41 1.38 16.66
C GLU A 348 -17.15 0.50 16.55
N GLU A 349 -16.65 0.18 15.35
CA GLU A 349 -15.67 -0.91 15.20
C GLU A 349 -14.21 -0.56 14.86
N LEU A 350 -13.78 0.68 14.53
CA LEU A 350 -12.36 0.93 14.20
C LEU A 350 -11.76 2.33 14.51
N GLU A 351 -10.66 2.32 15.27
CA GLU A 351 -9.58 3.33 15.28
C GLU A 351 -8.66 3.23 14.03
N VAL A 352 -9.20 2.91 12.85
CA VAL A 352 -8.45 2.81 11.58
C VAL A 352 -8.58 4.13 10.80
N PRO A 353 -7.56 4.59 10.04
CA PRO A 353 -7.66 5.81 9.26
C PRO A 353 -8.84 5.75 8.28
N LYS A 354 -9.87 6.56 8.58
CA LYS A 354 -11.20 6.59 7.96
C LYS A 354 -11.19 6.69 6.43
N HIS A 355 -10.10 7.16 5.84
CA HIS A 355 -9.96 7.41 4.40
C HIS A 355 -9.87 6.15 3.53
N GLY A 356 -9.26 5.06 4.02
CA GLY A 356 -9.03 3.84 3.21
C GLY A 356 -10.31 3.05 2.93
N LEU A 357 -11.19 2.94 3.93
CA LEU A 357 -12.47 2.22 3.82
C LEU A 357 -13.49 2.95 2.94
N LEU A 358 -13.50 4.28 3.00
CA LEU A 358 -14.37 5.14 2.18
C LEU A 358 -14.04 5.02 0.68
N LEU A 359 -12.75 5.03 0.32
CA LEU A 359 -12.31 4.85 -1.07
C LEU A 359 -12.64 3.43 -1.61
N ALA A 360 -12.61 2.41 -0.76
CA ALA A 360 -12.98 1.04 -1.15
C ALA A 360 -14.48 0.92 -1.45
N ALA A 361 -15.34 1.58 -0.65
CA ALA A 361 -16.79 1.61 -0.89
C ALA A 361 -17.13 2.32 -2.21
N CYS A 362 -16.52 3.48 -2.49
CA CYS A 362 -16.72 4.19 -3.76
C CYS A 362 -16.29 3.37 -4.98
N ARG A 363 -15.14 2.68 -4.88
CA ARG A 363 -14.66 1.81 -5.96
C ARG A 363 -15.62 0.66 -6.23
N HIS A 364 -16.15 0.03 -5.18
CA HIS A 364 -17.14 -1.04 -5.29
C HIS A 364 -18.43 -0.56 -5.98
N PHE A 365 -18.94 0.62 -5.62
CA PHE A 365 -20.15 1.17 -6.25
C PHE A 365 -19.93 1.50 -7.74
N ARG A 366 -18.76 2.05 -8.10
CA ARG A 366 -18.41 2.34 -9.50
C ARG A 366 -18.33 1.07 -10.35
N GLU A 367 -17.68 0.03 -9.84
CA GLU A 367 -17.45 -1.22 -10.56
C GLU A 367 -18.73 -2.04 -10.77
N ASN A 368 -19.68 -1.98 -9.82
CA ASN A 368 -20.85 -2.86 -9.85
C ASN A 368 -22.16 -2.16 -10.29
N TYR A 369 -22.22 -0.83 -10.25
CA TYR A 369 -23.46 -0.09 -10.54
C TYR A 369 -23.32 0.95 -11.66
N ALA A 370 -22.21 0.91 -12.43
CA ALA A 370 -21.97 1.80 -13.57
C ALA A 370 -22.14 3.30 -13.24
N ALA A 371 -21.77 3.70 -12.01
CA ALA A 371 -21.85 5.09 -11.57
C ALA A 371 -20.96 5.97 -12.47
N ASP A 372 -21.52 7.07 -12.97
CA ASP A 372 -20.84 8.03 -13.85
C ASP A 372 -19.57 8.59 -13.17
N GLN A 373 -18.59 9.04 -13.97
CA GLN A 373 -17.33 9.66 -13.51
C GLN A 373 -17.59 10.82 -12.52
N ASN A 374 -18.76 11.44 -12.62
CA ASN A 374 -19.23 12.51 -11.75
C ASN A 374 -19.55 12.06 -10.30
N PHE A 375 -19.77 10.77 -10.04
CA PHE A 375 -20.02 10.26 -8.68
C PHE A 375 -18.75 10.32 -7.80
N GLU A 376 -17.58 10.05 -8.38
CA GLU A 376 -16.30 10.17 -7.68
C GLU A 376 -15.97 11.64 -7.37
N LEU A 377 -16.28 12.56 -8.29
CA LEU A 377 -16.15 14.01 -8.08
C LEU A 377 -17.14 14.53 -7.04
N TRP A 378 -18.41 14.11 -7.14
CA TRP A 378 -19.48 14.40 -6.17
C TRP A 378 -19.09 13.96 -4.77
N PHE A 379 -18.54 12.76 -4.64
CA PHE A 379 -18.15 12.18 -3.36
C PHE A 379 -16.90 12.84 -2.76
N ARG A 380 -15.89 13.13 -3.60
CA ARG A 380 -14.71 13.90 -3.16
C ARG A 380 -15.10 15.30 -2.70
N ALA A 381 -16.00 15.97 -3.43
CA ALA A 381 -16.51 17.29 -3.08
C ALA A 381 -17.35 17.25 -1.79
N SER A 382 -18.24 16.26 -1.62
CA SER A 382 -19.02 16.11 -0.38
C SER A 382 -18.14 15.77 0.82
N THR A 383 -17.08 14.98 0.63
CA THR A 383 -16.10 14.65 1.68
C THR A 383 -15.24 15.87 2.06
N LEU A 384 -14.84 16.69 1.08
CA LEU A 384 -14.14 17.96 1.32
C LEU A 384 -15.03 18.99 2.02
N LEU A 385 -16.29 19.10 1.61
CA LEU A 385 -17.28 20.01 2.18
C LEU A 385 -17.81 19.57 3.54
N THR A 386 -17.57 18.32 3.97
CA THR A 386 -17.98 17.80 5.29
C THR A 386 -16.81 17.65 6.27
N ARG A 387 -15.56 18.00 5.91
CA ARG A 387 -14.38 17.94 6.82
C ARG A 387 -13.35 19.06 6.59
N ALA A 388 -13.54 20.20 7.26
CA ALA A 388 -12.72 21.41 7.11
C ALA A 388 -11.22 21.20 7.46
N PRO A 389 -10.86 20.47 8.55
CA PRO A 389 -9.45 20.35 8.96
C PRO A 389 -8.59 19.47 8.05
N GLN A 390 -9.18 18.76 7.07
CA GLN A 390 -8.47 17.84 6.17
C GLN A 390 -8.47 18.32 4.72
N ALA A 391 -9.15 19.43 4.41
CA ALA A 391 -9.16 20.03 3.08
C ALA A 391 -7.76 20.52 2.65
N GLU A 392 -6.89 20.87 3.60
CA GLU A 392 -5.49 21.28 3.36
C GLU A 392 -4.63 20.21 2.66
N GLN A 393 -5.04 18.93 2.72
CA GLN A 393 -4.34 17.84 2.00
C GLN A 393 -4.64 17.83 0.50
N TYR A 394 -5.69 18.52 0.05
CA TYR A 394 -6.22 18.44 -1.31
C TYR A 394 -6.41 19.80 -1.99
N CYS A 395 -6.48 20.88 -1.21
CA CYS A 395 -6.56 22.26 -1.66
C CYS A 395 -5.55 23.07 -0.87
N THR A 396 -4.72 23.84 -1.56
CA THR A 396 -3.68 24.66 -0.90
C THR A 396 -4.23 25.99 -0.39
N SER A 397 -5.49 26.31 -0.68
CA SER A 397 -6.18 27.53 -0.26
C SER A 397 -7.70 27.36 -0.24
N TRP A 398 -8.38 28.24 0.50
CA TRP A 398 -9.85 28.33 0.56
C TRP A 398 -10.48 28.71 -0.78
N GLU A 399 -9.86 29.60 -1.58
CA GLU A 399 -10.35 29.91 -2.93
C GLU A 399 -10.36 28.68 -3.85
N GLN A 400 -9.37 27.80 -3.72
CA GLN A 400 -9.30 26.57 -4.52
C GLN A 400 -10.39 25.57 -4.15
N ALA A 401 -10.69 25.43 -2.85
CA ALA A 401 -11.81 24.61 -2.37
C ALA A 401 -13.16 25.19 -2.82
N ARG A 402 -13.31 26.53 -2.79
CA ARG A 402 -14.51 27.25 -3.25
C ARG A 402 -14.74 27.07 -4.75
N GLN A 403 -13.70 27.21 -5.57
CA GLN A 403 -13.79 27.02 -7.02
C GLN A 403 -14.15 25.57 -7.38
N LEU A 404 -13.53 24.59 -6.71
CA LEU A 404 -13.84 23.17 -6.91
C LEU A 404 -15.30 22.85 -6.56
N ALA A 405 -15.82 23.45 -5.50
CA ALA A 405 -17.22 23.30 -5.10
C ALA A 405 -18.19 23.96 -6.11
N GLN A 406 -17.84 25.13 -6.65
CA GLN A 406 -18.64 25.81 -7.69
C GLN A 406 -18.67 25.03 -9.01
N ASP A 407 -17.53 24.51 -9.45
CA ASP A 407 -17.41 23.70 -10.67
C ASP A 407 -18.24 22.41 -10.56
N VAL A 408 -18.27 21.81 -9.36
CA VAL A 408 -19.08 20.63 -9.05
C VAL A 408 -20.57 20.96 -8.94
N TYR A 409 -20.92 22.10 -8.34
CA TYR A 409 -22.31 22.54 -8.23
C TYR A 409 -22.93 22.84 -9.60
N GLY A 410 -22.16 23.50 -10.49
CA GLY A 410 -22.60 23.86 -11.84
C GLY A 410 -22.94 22.66 -12.72
N THR A 411 -22.28 21.52 -12.50
CA THR A 411 -22.46 20.29 -13.29
C THR A 411 -23.47 19.30 -12.69
N MET A 412 -24.00 19.56 -11.49
CA MET A 412 -24.95 18.65 -10.83
C MET A 412 -26.38 18.74 -11.36
N PRO A 413 -27.10 17.60 -11.46
CA PRO A 413 -28.55 17.57 -11.65
C PRO A 413 -29.31 18.26 -10.50
N GLY A 414 -30.41 18.94 -10.83
CA GLY A 414 -31.13 19.84 -9.90
C GLY A 414 -31.64 19.18 -8.61
N GLU A 415 -31.91 17.88 -8.62
CA GLU A 415 -32.35 17.10 -7.44
C GLU A 415 -31.25 16.97 -6.38
N TYR A 416 -29.97 16.94 -6.77
CA TYR A 416 -28.83 16.86 -5.85
C TYR A 416 -28.40 18.22 -5.30
N ARG A 417 -28.72 19.32 -6.02
CA ARG A 417 -28.44 20.70 -5.58
C ARG A 417 -29.16 21.04 -4.27
N ARG A 418 -30.39 20.52 -4.08
CA ARG A 418 -31.18 20.73 -2.85
C ARG A 418 -30.53 20.11 -1.61
N PHE A 419 -29.86 18.97 -1.76
CA PHE A 419 -29.17 18.29 -0.67
C PHE A 419 -27.91 19.06 -0.25
N LEU A 420 -27.13 19.56 -1.22
CA LEU A 420 -25.94 20.38 -0.95
C LEU A 420 -26.26 21.70 -0.24
N VAL A 421 -27.33 22.39 -0.64
CA VAL A 421 -27.79 23.61 0.05
C VAL A 421 -28.16 23.32 1.51
N ARG A 422 -28.74 22.15 1.79
CA ARG A 422 -29.04 21.71 3.17
C ARG A 422 -27.78 21.39 3.97
N CYS A 423 -26.79 20.74 3.37
CA CYS A 423 -25.50 20.45 4.02
C CYS A 423 -24.69 21.73 4.28
N TRP A 424 -24.71 22.70 3.36
CA TRP A 424 -24.09 24.02 3.55
C TRP A 424 -24.77 24.85 4.63
N ALA A 425 -26.11 24.87 4.65
CA ALA A 425 -26.87 25.54 5.72
C ALA A 425 -26.62 24.91 7.09
N TRP A 426 -26.50 23.57 7.16
CA TRP A 426 -26.21 22.85 8.40
C TRP A 426 -24.79 23.11 8.91
N TRP A 427 -23.79 23.11 8.02
CA TRP A 427 -22.40 23.44 8.35
C TRP A 427 -22.26 24.83 8.96
N GLY A 428 -22.93 25.81 8.36
CA GLY A 428 -22.94 27.20 8.81
C GLY A 428 -23.46 27.42 10.22
N CYS A 429 -24.41 26.59 10.65
CA CYS A 429 -24.97 26.64 12.00
C CYS A 429 -24.08 25.99 13.06
N CYS A 430 -23.03 25.25 12.67
CA CYS A 430 -22.21 24.43 13.58
C CYS A 430 -20.71 24.79 13.58
N GLY A 431 -20.27 25.74 12.75
CA GLY A 431 -18.88 26.23 12.73
C GLY A 431 -18.63 27.42 13.67
N PRO A 432 -17.38 27.69 14.08
CA PRO A 432 -17.04 28.86 14.89
C PRO A 432 -17.26 30.13 14.07
N ALA A 433 -18.26 30.93 14.44
CA ALA A 433 -18.67 32.16 13.75
C ALA A 433 -17.65 33.32 13.86
N GLU A 434 -16.51 33.09 14.52
CA GLU A 434 -15.57 34.16 14.90
C GLU A 434 -14.69 34.67 13.73
N ASP A 435 -14.56 33.92 12.63
CA ASP A 435 -13.59 34.23 11.57
C ASP A 435 -14.16 34.96 10.33
N ASN A 436 -15.48 35.12 10.18
CA ASN A 436 -16.05 35.89 9.05
C ASN A 436 -17.44 36.51 9.37
N PRO A 437 -17.51 37.81 9.72
CA PRO A 437 -18.77 38.47 10.09
C PRO A 437 -19.73 38.71 8.91
N ASN A 438 -19.26 38.57 7.66
CA ASN A 438 -20.08 38.79 6.46
C ASN A 438 -20.63 37.47 5.87
N TRP A 439 -20.37 36.34 6.52
CA TRP A 439 -20.65 35.00 5.98
C TRP A 439 -22.13 34.77 5.61
N CYS A 440 -23.07 35.25 6.44
CA CYS A 440 -24.50 35.12 6.14
C CYS A 440 -24.88 35.81 4.81
N GLN A 441 -24.26 36.95 4.50
CA GLN A 441 -24.51 37.67 3.25
C GLN A 441 -23.88 36.94 2.05
N GLU A 442 -22.68 36.39 2.21
CA GLU A 442 -22.01 35.62 1.14
C GLU A 442 -22.73 34.31 0.80
N VAL A 443 -23.35 33.65 1.79
CA VAL A 443 -24.19 32.47 1.56
C VAL A 443 -25.50 32.82 0.87
N LEU A 444 -26.12 33.94 1.25
CA LEU A 444 -27.32 34.46 0.58
C LEU A 444 -27.04 34.84 -0.88
N ASP A 445 -25.85 35.40 -1.17
CA ASP A 445 -25.42 35.75 -2.52
C ASP A 445 -25.11 34.53 -3.41
N LEU A 446 -24.91 33.35 -2.81
CA LEU A 446 -24.71 32.06 -3.50
C LEU A 446 -26.02 31.30 -3.75
N LEU A 447 -27.13 31.72 -3.16
CA LEU A 447 -28.45 31.15 -3.46
C LEU A 447 -28.96 31.73 -4.79
N PRO A 448 -29.67 30.93 -5.61
CA PRO A 448 -30.23 31.42 -6.87
C PRO A 448 -31.19 32.60 -6.60
N ARG A 449 -31.12 33.63 -7.45
CA ARG A 449 -32.02 34.79 -7.36
C ARG A 449 -33.42 34.40 -7.82
N GLU A 450 -34.44 35.10 -7.33
CA GLU A 450 -35.83 34.90 -7.75
C GLU A 450 -35.92 34.88 -9.29
N GLY A 451 -36.36 33.75 -9.84
CA GLY A 451 -36.55 33.54 -11.28
C GLY A 451 -35.76 32.39 -11.92
N ASP A 452 -34.73 31.84 -11.26
CA ASP A 452 -33.85 30.83 -11.90
C ASP A 452 -34.33 29.37 -11.77
N ASP A 453 -35.26 29.05 -10.85
CA ASP A 453 -35.89 27.71 -10.74
C ASP A 453 -37.22 27.76 -9.93
N PRO A 454 -38.41 27.60 -10.57
CA PRO A 454 -39.72 27.83 -9.92
C PRO A 454 -40.11 26.77 -8.88
N ILE A 455 -39.29 25.73 -8.66
CA ILE A 455 -39.60 24.63 -7.72
C ILE A 455 -39.03 24.89 -6.30
N VAL A 456 -38.25 25.96 -6.11
CA VAL A 456 -37.59 26.26 -4.82
C VAL A 456 -38.42 27.17 -3.90
N GLU A 457 -39.46 27.83 -4.40
CA GLU A 457 -40.11 28.92 -3.68
C GLU A 457 -41.11 28.46 -2.59
N ARG A 458 -40.90 29.02 -1.39
CA ARG A 458 -41.77 29.09 -0.19
C ARG A 458 -41.52 28.10 0.93
N GLU A 459 -41.47 26.79 0.70
CA GLU A 459 -41.43 25.86 1.84
C GLU A 459 -40.05 25.72 2.50
N THR A 460 -38.97 25.95 1.73
CA THR A 460 -37.58 25.77 2.19
C THR A 460 -37.07 27.01 2.94
N THR A 461 -37.43 28.20 2.47
CA THR A 461 -36.98 29.48 3.05
C THR A 461 -37.65 29.73 4.41
N ASP A 462 -38.95 29.45 4.54
CA ASP A 462 -39.69 29.64 5.79
C ASP A 462 -39.27 28.65 6.89
N LYS A 463 -38.95 27.40 6.51
CA LYS A 463 -38.44 26.37 7.44
C LYS A 463 -36.99 26.61 7.88
N LEU A 464 -36.17 27.22 7.01
CA LEU A 464 -34.80 27.62 7.34
C LEU A 464 -34.80 28.86 8.26
N LEU A 465 -35.60 29.89 7.94
CA LEU A 465 -35.73 31.08 8.79
C LEU A 465 -36.29 30.74 10.17
N GLY A 466 -37.28 29.85 10.27
CA GLY A 466 -37.83 29.43 11.57
C GLY A 466 -36.84 28.71 12.49
N ARG A 467 -35.87 27.96 11.94
CA ARG A 467 -34.83 27.24 12.72
C ARG A 467 -33.61 28.11 13.06
N CYS A 468 -33.37 29.18 12.31
CA CYS A 468 -32.30 30.15 12.59
C CYS A 468 -32.66 31.14 13.71
N LEU A 469 -33.90 31.17 14.21
CA LEU A 469 -34.35 32.10 15.25
C LEU A 469 -34.12 31.60 16.70
N GLU A 470 -33.89 30.30 16.91
CA GLU A 470 -33.64 29.75 18.27
C GLU A 470 -32.35 30.23 18.94
N PRO A 471 -31.25 30.59 18.23
CA PRO A 471 -30.04 31.14 18.85
C PRO A 471 -30.12 32.64 19.24
N LEU A 472 -31.20 33.36 18.92
CA LEU A 472 -31.29 34.82 19.13
C LEU A 472 -31.29 35.28 20.59
N HIS A 473 -31.44 34.35 21.55
CA HIS A 473 -31.36 34.68 22.99
C HIS A 473 -29.97 35.08 23.47
N ALA A 474 -28.92 34.89 22.66
CA ALA A 474 -27.53 35.18 22.99
C ALA A 474 -27.00 36.51 22.42
N LEU A 475 -27.79 37.25 21.63
CA LEU A 475 -27.35 38.50 20.99
C LEU A 475 -27.64 39.73 21.85
N GLU A 476 -26.82 40.78 21.69
CA GLU A 476 -27.04 42.05 22.38
C GLU A 476 -28.37 42.71 21.96
N PRO A 477 -29.11 43.36 22.87
CA PRO A 477 -30.43 43.93 22.60
C PRO A 477 -30.49 44.89 21.41
N GLN A 478 -29.39 45.60 21.12
CA GLN A 478 -29.32 46.53 19.99
C GLN A 478 -29.28 45.82 18.63
N ALA A 479 -28.58 44.67 18.53
CA ALA A 479 -28.53 43.87 17.32
C ALA A 479 -29.90 43.26 16.97
N ILE A 480 -30.70 42.93 17.98
CA ILE A 480 -32.08 42.45 17.83
C ILE A 480 -32.99 43.58 17.30
N LEU A 481 -32.81 44.81 17.81
CA LEU A 481 -33.56 45.99 17.38
C LEU A 481 -33.23 46.43 15.95
N ASP A 482 -31.95 46.40 15.56
CA ASP A 482 -31.50 46.76 14.21
C ASP A 482 -31.98 45.74 13.18
N PHE A 483 -31.97 44.44 13.52
CA PHE A 483 -32.52 43.36 12.70
C PHE A 483 -34.05 43.47 12.55
N ALA A 484 -34.76 43.81 13.62
CA ALA A 484 -36.21 44.04 13.61
C ALA A 484 -36.62 45.26 12.76
N GLN A 485 -35.81 46.32 12.75
CA GLN A 485 -36.06 47.52 11.92
C GLN A 485 -35.82 47.25 10.43
N ALA A 486 -34.80 46.44 10.10
CA ALA A 486 -34.54 46.03 8.71
C ALA A 486 -35.66 45.14 8.14
N GLY A 487 -36.22 44.23 8.95
CA GLY A 487 -37.27 43.29 8.54
C GLY A 487 -38.65 43.91 8.26
N ARG A 488 -38.95 45.10 8.79
CA ARG A 488 -40.21 45.82 8.53
C ARG A 488 -40.35 46.31 7.07
N SER A 489 -39.27 46.27 6.30
CA SER A 489 -39.24 46.75 4.90
C SER A 489 -39.75 45.72 3.88
N PHE A 490 -40.01 44.47 4.29
CA PHE A 490 -40.13 43.35 3.34
C PHE A 490 -41.38 42.45 3.46
N VAL A 491 -42.39 42.80 4.27
CA VAL A 491 -43.57 41.92 4.45
C VAL A 491 -44.90 42.69 4.32
N PRO A 492 -45.85 42.28 3.46
CA PRO A 492 -47.21 42.83 3.48
C PRO A 492 -47.97 42.36 4.73
N LEU A 493 -48.71 43.29 5.34
CA LEU A 493 -49.63 43.08 6.46
C LEU A 493 -50.71 42.04 6.11
N ASN A 494 -50.49 40.75 6.39
CA ASN A 494 -51.54 39.73 6.52
C ASN A 494 -51.04 38.42 7.15
N TYR A 495 -50.36 38.48 8.31
CA TYR A 495 -50.09 37.29 9.12
C TYR A 495 -50.15 37.60 10.62
N LEU A 496 -51.27 37.23 11.26
CA LEU A 496 -51.58 37.55 12.66
C LEU A 496 -50.82 36.69 13.70
N HIS A 497 -50.18 35.59 13.31
CA HIS A 497 -49.49 34.69 14.25
C HIS A 497 -47.99 34.98 14.43
N ILE A 498 -47.33 35.61 13.45
CA ILE A 498 -45.90 35.96 13.53
C ILE A 498 -45.71 37.29 14.27
N HIS A 499 -46.66 38.22 14.16
CA HIS A 499 -46.64 39.49 14.88
C HIS A 499 -46.64 39.33 16.42
N ALA A 500 -47.35 38.34 16.96
CA ALA A 500 -47.45 38.14 18.41
C ALA A 500 -46.10 37.79 19.06
N HIS A 501 -45.30 36.91 18.43
CA HIS A 501 -43.98 36.54 18.93
C HIS A 501 -42.93 37.64 18.71
N PHE A 502 -43.07 38.42 17.64
CA PHE A 502 -42.20 39.56 17.37
C PHE A 502 -42.44 40.72 18.35
N ASP A 503 -43.70 41.02 18.64
CA ASP A 503 -44.07 42.09 19.59
C ASP A 503 -43.69 41.72 21.03
N ASP A 504 -43.75 40.44 21.41
CA ASP A 504 -43.25 39.97 22.71
C ASP A 504 -41.73 40.06 22.83
N GLY A 505 -40.98 39.75 21.76
CA GLY A 505 -39.52 39.90 21.73
C GLY A 505 -39.08 41.37 21.84
N ILE A 506 -39.77 42.27 21.11
CA ILE A 506 -39.52 43.71 21.19
C ILE A 506 -39.86 44.25 22.59
N ARG A 507 -41.01 43.87 23.17
CA ARG A 507 -41.37 44.27 24.55
C ARG A 507 -40.36 43.80 25.57
N GLN A 508 -39.82 42.58 25.44
CA GLN A 508 -38.80 42.08 26.36
C GLN A 508 -37.46 42.83 26.22
N ALA A 509 -37.05 43.20 25.00
CA ALA A 509 -35.86 44.00 24.76
C ALA A 509 -36.00 45.44 25.27
N GLU A 510 -37.16 46.08 25.02
CA GLU A 510 -37.48 47.42 25.54
C GLU A 510 -37.54 47.44 27.07
N ASN A 511 -38.13 46.41 27.69
CA ASN A 511 -38.16 46.26 29.15
C ASN A 511 -36.76 46.06 29.75
N ARG A 512 -35.86 45.34 29.06
CA ARG A 512 -34.45 45.20 29.48
C ARG A 512 -33.69 46.53 29.36
N GLN A 513 -33.80 47.25 28.25
CA GLN A 513 -33.21 48.59 28.11
C GLN A 513 -33.77 49.58 29.14
N ALA A 514 -35.08 49.52 29.43
CA ALA A 514 -35.70 50.35 30.46
C ALA A 514 -35.17 50.01 31.87
N ALA A 515 -34.99 48.72 32.18
CA ALA A 515 -34.41 48.26 33.44
C ALA A 515 -32.92 48.65 33.59
N GLU A 516 -32.15 48.65 32.51
CA GLU A 516 -30.76 49.08 32.48
C GLU A 516 -30.62 50.60 32.62
N ARG A 517 -31.52 51.39 32.01
CA ARG A 517 -31.62 52.84 32.23
C ARG A 517 -32.00 53.17 33.68
N TYR A 518 -32.88 52.38 34.29
CA TYR A 518 -33.22 52.52 35.71
C TYR A 518 -32.03 52.20 36.63
N ARG A 519 -31.23 51.17 36.32
CA ARG A 519 -30.00 50.84 37.07
C ARG A 519 -28.86 51.84 36.86
N GLY A 520 -28.83 52.56 35.75
CA GLY A 520 -27.88 53.64 35.47
C GLY A 520 -28.21 54.98 36.14
N GLY A 521 -29.47 55.19 36.55
CA GLY A 521 -29.97 56.46 37.11
C GLY A 521 -29.74 56.69 38.61
N GLU A 522 -29.37 55.67 39.39
CA GLU A 522 -29.17 55.80 40.85
C GLU A 522 -27.75 56.26 41.26
N ARG A 523 -26.90 56.68 40.32
CA ARG A 523 -25.64 57.36 40.63
C ARG A 523 -25.67 58.81 40.17
N GLY A 524 -26.39 59.64 40.92
CA GLY A 524 -26.08 61.07 41.04
C GLY A 524 -27.26 62.04 40.98
N SER A 525 -27.95 62.27 42.10
CA SER A 525 -27.97 63.58 42.78
C SER A 525 -28.88 63.56 44.03
N ARG A 526 -28.25 63.87 45.18
CA ARG A 526 -28.79 64.27 46.51
C ARG A 526 -29.58 63.28 47.35
#